data_AF-A0A964LGN7-F1
#
_entry.id   AF-A0A964LGN7-F1
#
_cell.length_a   1.000
_cell.length_b   1.000
_cell.length_c   1.000
_cell.angle_alpha   90.00
_cell.angle_beta   90.00
_cell.angle_gamma   90.00
#
_symmetry.space_group_name_H-M   'P 1'
#
loop_
_entity.id
_entity.type
_entity.pdbx_description
1 polymer ?
#
loop_
_entity_poly.entity_id
_entity_poly.type
_entity_poly.pdbx_seq_one_letter_code
_entity_poly.pdbx_strand_id
1 'polypeptide(L)'
;MNGRLLVTAVSIAFVALSPVPAAGQSSPREAATGFLQAWNARLWTETARFLDLDSFDRFRRDFITRARRQPKEGPQPSVEELLRRNPDMPREAAEYQIRMMREQQRRFADPTPYEFARVASATALRALTSDEAAARWLESRDPRWQVRMQYEQAGCPAPTDLNDIPLPRRRLIGVVADGDSTTYALFKENRGDDNAPAWVGDDVSVMELALRRGRWVVVPRADLVPEIGSVDVSDCRK
;
A
#
# COMPACT_ATOMS: atom_id res chain seq x y z
N MET A 1 19.99 -86.49 -3.16
CA MET A 1 20.74 -85.23 -3.04
C MET A 1 19.72 -84.10 -3.05
N ASN A 2 19.47 -83.49 -1.90
CA ASN A 2 18.40 -82.52 -1.69
C ASN A 2 18.90 -81.09 -1.93
N GLY A 3 18.39 -80.42 -2.97
CA GLY A 3 18.61 -78.99 -3.20
C GLY A 3 17.47 -78.17 -2.61
N ARG A 4 17.73 -77.40 -1.55
CA ARG A 4 16.81 -76.40 -1.00
C ARG A 4 17.15 -75.03 -1.59
N LEU A 5 16.23 -74.44 -2.34
CA LEU A 5 16.25 -73.04 -2.76
C LEU A 5 15.62 -72.18 -1.66
N LEU A 6 16.42 -71.30 -1.06
CA LEU A 6 15.99 -70.23 -0.16
C LEU A 6 15.67 -68.99 -0.99
N VAL A 7 14.39 -68.66 -1.13
CA VAL A 7 13.94 -67.39 -1.69
C VAL A 7 13.81 -66.39 -0.53
N THR A 8 14.70 -65.40 -0.50
CA THR A 8 14.66 -64.28 0.43
C THR A 8 13.71 -63.21 -0.11
N ALA A 9 12.60 -62.99 0.59
CA ALA A 9 11.70 -61.88 0.31
C ALA A 9 12.31 -60.57 0.83
N VAL A 10 12.64 -59.66 -0.08
CA VAL A 10 13.04 -58.28 0.25
C VAL A 10 11.77 -57.46 0.47
N SER A 11 11.48 -57.12 1.72
CA SER A 11 10.43 -56.18 2.09
C SER A 11 10.89 -54.75 1.82
N ILE A 12 10.36 -54.12 0.77
CA ILE A 12 10.53 -52.69 0.51
C ILE A 12 9.55 -51.95 1.42
N ALA A 13 10.07 -51.34 2.49
CA ALA A 13 9.30 -50.43 3.33
C ALA A 13 9.04 -49.13 2.54
N PHE A 14 7.81 -48.93 2.09
CA PHE A 14 7.35 -47.63 1.61
C PHE A 14 7.29 -46.67 2.81
N VAL A 15 8.30 -45.81 2.93
CA VAL A 15 8.22 -44.64 3.78
C VAL A 15 7.19 -43.71 3.15
N ALA A 16 5.98 -43.71 3.71
CA ALA A 16 4.99 -42.70 3.41
C ALA A 16 5.56 -41.35 3.86
N LEU A 17 6.08 -40.57 2.90
CA LEU A 17 6.32 -39.14 3.06
C LEU A 17 4.95 -38.51 3.32
N SER A 18 4.56 -38.42 4.58
CA SER A 18 3.49 -37.52 4.99
C SER A 18 3.85 -36.13 4.47
N PRO A 19 2.97 -35.44 3.72
CA PRO A 19 3.23 -34.06 3.35
C PRO A 19 3.42 -33.30 4.66
N VAL A 20 4.63 -32.81 4.89
CA VAL A 20 4.91 -31.84 5.95
C VAL A 20 3.92 -30.70 5.69
N PRO A 21 2.97 -30.40 6.61
CA PRO A 21 2.17 -29.21 6.47
C PRO A 21 3.19 -28.07 6.40
N ALA A 22 3.25 -27.39 5.26
CA ALA A 22 3.96 -26.13 5.15
C ALA A 22 3.60 -25.35 6.41
N ALA A 23 4.60 -24.92 7.19
CA ALA A 23 4.42 -24.21 8.45
C ALA A 23 3.63 -22.93 8.17
N GLY A 24 2.32 -23.10 8.09
CA GLY A 24 1.33 -22.13 7.73
C GLY A 24 1.00 -21.41 9.00
N GLN A 25 1.09 -20.09 8.96
CA GLN A 25 0.74 -19.19 10.06
C GLN A 25 -0.49 -19.73 10.79
N SER A 26 -0.27 -20.25 12.01
CA SER A 26 -1.24 -21.08 12.71
C SER A 26 -2.33 -20.26 13.37
N SER A 27 -2.18 -18.94 13.42
CA SER A 27 -3.13 -18.05 14.08
C SER A 27 -3.22 -16.66 13.41
N PRO A 28 -4.35 -15.95 13.56
CA PRO A 28 -4.46 -14.56 13.10
C PRO A 28 -3.41 -13.64 13.76
N ARG A 29 -3.04 -13.93 15.01
CA ARG A 29 -2.00 -13.19 15.74
C ARG A 29 -0.64 -13.30 15.06
N GLU A 30 -0.25 -14.48 14.59
CA GLU A 30 1.01 -14.67 13.87
C GLU A 30 1.01 -13.92 12.53
N ALA A 31 -0.09 -13.97 11.77
CA ALA A 31 -0.22 -13.23 10.53
C ALA A 31 -0.09 -11.72 10.74
N ALA A 32 -0.80 -11.16 11.72
CA ALA A 32 -0.71 -9.74 12.06
C ALA A 32 0.69 -9.35 12.56
N THR A 33 1.31 -10.18 13.41
CA THR A 33 2.66 -9.93 13.94
C THR A 33 3.69 -9.95 12.82
N GLY A 34 3.65 -10.94 11.93
CA GLY A 34 4.56 -11.04 10.79
C GLY A 34 4.40 -9.88 9.82
N PHE A 35 3.17 -9.48 9.51
CA PHE A 35 2.90 -8.27 8.72
C PHE A 35 3.56 -7.04 9.35
N LEU A 36 3.31 -6.78 10.64
CA LEU A 36 3.83 -5.60 11.34
C LEU A 36 5.36 -5.63 11.48
N GLN A 37 5.96 -6.80 11.70
CA GLN A 37 7.41 -6.95 11.74
C GLN A 37 8.06 -6.63 10.38
N ALA A 38 7.55 -7.21 9.30
CA ALA A 38 8.03 -6.93 7.96
C ALA A 38 7.82 -5.45 7.58
N TRP A 39 6.67 -4.88 7.95
CA TRP A 39 6.36 -3.47 7.77
C TRP A 39 7.37 -2.57 8.50
N ASN A 40 7.59 -2.79 9.79
CA ASN A 40 8.56 -2.02 10.58
C ASN A 40 10.00 -2.17 10.06
N ALA A 41 10.33 -3.32 9.46
CA ALA A 41 11.60 -3.57 8.80
C ALA A 41 11.70 -2.99 7.37
N ARG A 42 10.61 -2.42 6.83
CA ARG A 42 10.50 -1.86 5.46
C ARG A 42 10.75 -2.90 4.37
N LEU A 43 10.41 -4.16 4.65
CA LEU A 43 10.53 -5.25 3.70
C LEU A 43 9.22 -5.38 2.93
N TRP A 44 8.91 -4.44 2.05
CA TRP A 44 7.59 -4.32 1.41
C TRP A 44 7.14 -5.57 0.66
N THR A 45 8.06 -6.27 0.00
CA THR A 45 7.79 -7.55 -0.64
C THR A 45 7.43 -8.63 0.38
N GLU A 46 8.08 -8.67 1.54
CA GLU A 46 7.75 -9.61 2.61
C GLU A 46 6.42 -9.25 3.28
N THR A 47 6.16 -7.97 3.50
CA THR A 47 4.87 -7.48 4.02
C THR A 47 3.72 -7.84 3.07
N ALA A 48 3.91 -7.70 1.76
CA ALA A 48 2.90 -8.04 0.75
C ALA A 48 2.46 -9.52 0.80
N ARG A 49 3.33 -10.44 1.23
CA ARG A 49 3.00 -11.87 1.35
C ARG A 49 1.90 -12.17 2.35
N PHE A 50 1.68 -11.27 3.30
CA PHE A 50 0.62 -11.39 4.29
C PHE A 50 -0.72 -10.84 3.79
N LEU A 51 -0.77 -10.11 2.67
CA LEU A 51 -2.02 -9.58 2.13
C LEU A 51 -2.88 -10.66 1.47
N ASP A 52 -4.20 -10.42 1.44
CA ASP A 52 -5.12 -11.10 0.52
C ASP A 52 -4.88 -10.56 -0.91
N LEU A 53 -3.94 -11.21 -1.62
CA LEU A 53 -3.55 -10.80 -2.97
C LEU A 53 -4.67 -10.96 -4.00
N ASP A 54 -5.62 -11.87 -3.80
CA ASP A 54 -6.78 -12.02 -4.69
C ASP A 54 -7.71 -10.80 -4.55
N SER A 55 -7.94 -10.34 -3.32
CA SER A 55 -8.68 -9.10 -3.03
C SER A 55 -7.94 -7.86 -3.51
N PHE A 56 -6.63 -7.80 -3.28
CA PHE A 56 -5.78 -6.71 -3.76
C PHE A 56 -5.77 -6.61 -5.30
N ASP A 57 -5.68 -7.73 -6.01
CA ASP A 57 -5.63 -7.71 -7.46
C ASP A 57 -6.94 -7.22 -8.09
N ARG A 58 -8.09 -7.49 -7.46
CA ARG A 58 -9.37 -6.86 -7.84
C ARG A 58 -9.29 -5.35 -7.68
N PHE A 59 -8.84 -4.86 -6.52
CA PHE A 59 -8.62 -3.43 -6.28
C PHE A 59 -7.68 -2.82 -7.34
N ARG A 60 -6.55 -3.47 -7.65
CA ARG A 60 -5.58 -3.02 -8.66
C ARG A 60 -6.23 -2.90 -10.04
N ARG A 61 -6.98 -3.90 -10.48
CA ARG A 61 -7.68 -3.90 -11.78
C ARG A 61 -8.74 -2.80 -11.84
N ASP A 62 -9.47 -2.59 -10.76
CA ASP A 62 -10.47 -1.52 -10.65
C ASP A 62 -9.82 -0.14 -10.65
N PHE A 63 -8.71 0.03 -9.94
CA PHE A 63 -7.90 1.25 -9.96
C PHE A 63 -7.42 1.57 -11.38
N ILE A 64 -6.81 0.60 -12.07
CA ILE A 64 -6.37 0.74 -13.46
C ILE A 64 -7.53 1.13 -14.39
N THR A 65 -8.70 0.52 -14.19
CA THR A 65 -9.89 0.80 -14.99
C THR A 65 -10.40 2.21 -14.74
N ARG A 66 -10.43 2.65 -13.47
CA ARG A 66 -10.80 4.03 -13.10
C ARG A 66 -9.80 5.06 -13.59
N ALA A 67 -8.50 4.81 -13.47
CA ALA A 67 -7.45 5.72 -13.97
C ALA A 67 -7.54 5.91 -15.50
N ARG A 68 -7.97 4.87 -16.24
CA ARG A 68 -8.24 4.98 -17.69
C ARG A 68 -9.53 5.72 -18.02
N ARG A 69 -10.54 5.60 -17.15
CA ARG A 69 -11.88 6.17 -17.34
C ARG A 69 -12.04 7.56 -16.77
N GLN A 70 -11.17 7.95 -15.83
CA GLN A 70 -11.12 9.31 -15.31
C GLN A 70 -11.07 10.20 -16.56
N PRO A 71 -12.14 10.95 -16.82
CA PRO A 71 -12.06 11.94 -17.87
C PRO A 71 -10.82 12.75 -17.53
N LYS A 72 -9.97 13.03 -18.52
CA LYS A 72 -9.30 14.33 -18.48
C LYS A 72 -10.45 15.30 -18.20
N GLU A 73 -10.53 15.82 -16.98
CA GLU A 73 -11.70 16.54 -16.48
C GLU A 73 -12.31 17.38 -17.60
N GLY A 74 -13.65 17.35 -17.71
CA GLY A 74 -14.41 17.81 -18.87
C GLY A 74 -13.94 19.15 -19.46
N PRO A 75 -14.34 19.49 -20.69
CA PRO A 75 -13.76 20.59 -21.46
C PRO A 75 -13.47 21.81 -20.58
N GLN A 76 -12.18 22.10 -20.42
CA GLN A 76 -11.71 23.24 -19.64
C GLN A 76 -12.31 24.51 -20.24
N PRO A 77 -12.86 25.43 -19.44
CA PRO A 77 -13.50 26.62 -19.97
C PRO A 77 -12.49 27.43 -20.79
N SER A 78 -12.93 27.97 -21.93
CA SER A 78 -12.09 28.91 -22.70
C SER A 78 -12.00 30.27 -22.00
N VAL A 79 -11.04 31.09 -22.41
CA VAL A 79 -10.91 32.48 -21.90
C VAL A 79 -12.22 33.22 -22.13
N GLU A 80 -12.81 33.05 -23.31
CA GLU A 80 -14.08 33.66 -23.70
C GLU A 80 -15.26 33.15 -22.87
N GLU A 81 -15.25 31.88 -22.44
CA GLU A 81 -16.28 31.35 -21.54
C GLU A 81 -16.15 31.90 -20.13
N LEU A 82 -14.92 32.08 -19.61
CA LEU A 82 -14.69 32.75 -18.33
C LEU A 82 -15.14 34.21 -18.38
N LEU A 83 -14.75 34.96 -19.42
CA LEU A 83 -15.16 36.35 -19.61
C LEU A 83 -16.68 36.49 -19.81
N ARG A 84 -17.33 35.51 -20.45
CA ARG A 84 -18.80 35.51 -20.58
C ARG A 84 -19.51 35.31 -19.24
N ARG A 85 -18.94 34.47 -18.36
CA ARG A 85 -19.49 34.20 -17.02
C ARG A 85 -19.17 35.31 -16.02
N ASN A 86 -18.02 35.97 -16.19
CA ASN A 86 -17.58 37.09 -15.37
C ASN A 86 -17.02 38.21 -16.27
N PRO A 87 -17.89 39.10 -16.79
CA PRO A 87 -17.49 40.18 -17.70
C PRO A 87 -16.53 41.20 -17.10
N ASP A 88 -16.51 41.34 -15.77
CA ASP A 88 -15.63 42.27 -15.05
C ASP A 88 -14.22 41.71 -14.84
N MET A 89 -13.99 40.42 -15.14
CA MET A 89 -12.67 39.79 -15.06
C MET A 89 -11.76 40.32 -16.17
N PRO A 90 -10.57 40.86 -15.87
CA PRO A 90 -9.58 41.19 -16.88
C PRO A 90 -9.17 39.95 -17.70
N ARG A 91 -8.92 40.11 -18.99
CA ARG A 91 -8.51 38.99 -19.87
C ARG A 91 -7.27 38.27 -19.35
N GLU A 92 -6.30 39.02 -18.84
CA GLU A 92 -5.05 38.51 -18.29
C GLU A 92 -5.30 37.61 -17.06
N ALA A 93 -6.30 37.95 -16.23
CA ALA A 93 -6.69 37.14 -15.08
C ALA A 93 -7.37 35.83 -15.54
N ALA A 94 -8.19 35.88 -16.59
CA ALA A 94 -8.80 34.68 -17.17
C ALA A 94 -7.75 33.73 -17.78
N GLU A 95 -6.76 34.26 -18.50
CA GLU A 95 -5.64 33.48 -19.04
C GLU A 95 -4.79 32.84 -17.94
N TYR A 96 -4.49 33.61 -16.89
CA TYR A 96 -3.80 33.11 -15.70
C TYR A 96 -4.59 31.96 -15.06
N GLN A 97 -5.90 32.13 -14.85
CA GLN A 97 -6.75 31.11 -14.25
C GLN A 97 -6.77 29.82 -15.07
N ILE A 98 -6.92 29.91 -16.39
CA ILE A 98 -6.86 28.73 -17.28
C ILE A 98 -5.49 28.05 -17.22
N ARG A 99 -4.41 28.83 -17.18
CA ARG A 99 -3.06 28.27 -17.01
C ARG A 99 -2.95 27.48 -15.70
N MET A 100 -3.43 28.05 -14.59
CA MET A 100 -3.45 27.38 -13.29
C MET A 100 -4.31 26.11 -13.30
N MET A 101 -5.50 26.15 -13.91
CA MET A 101 -6.37 24.97 -14.04
C MET A 101 -5.71 23.87 -14.87
N ARG A 102 -5.04 24.20 -15.98
CA ARG A 102 -4.30 23.24 -16.81
C ARG A 102 -3.12 22.64 -16.06
N GLU A 103 -2.40 23.45 -15.30
CA GLU A 103 -1.27 22.98 -14.49
C GLU A 103 -1.75 22.05 -13.37
N GLN A 104 -2.81 22.44 -12.66
CA GLN A 104 -3.47 21.60 -11.66
C GLN A 104 -3.94 20.27 -12.27
N GLN A 105 -4.63 20.33 -13.41
CA GLN A 105 -5.09 19.14 -14.11
C GLN A 105 -3.93 18.22 -14.49
N ARG A 106 -2.81 18.76 -15.00
CA ARG A 106 -1.61 17.96 -15.29
C ARG A 106 -1.02 17.30 -14.05
N ARG A 107 -0.99 18.01 -12.91
CA ARG A 107 -0.45 17.51 -11.64
C ARG A 107 -1.29 16.36 -11.04
N PHE A 108 -2.60 16.35 -11.31
CA PHE A 108 -3.55 15.37 -10.74
C PHE A 108 -4.17 14.41 -11.76
N ALA A 109 -3.70 14.43 -13.03
CA ALA A 109 -4.29 13.62 -14.11
C ALA A 109 -4.06 12.11 -13.95
N ASP A 110 -2.94 11.69 -13.36
CA ASP A 110 -2.65 10.27 -13.09
C ASP A 110 -2.41 10.08 -11.59
N PRO A 111 -3.35 9.45 -10.86
CA PRO A 111 -3.17 9.21 -9.42
C PRO A 111 -2.18 8.08 -9.12
N THR A 112 -1.70 7.34 -10.13
CA THR A 112 -0.88 6.14 -9.93
C THR A 112 0.38 6.36 -9.10
N PRO A 113 1.19 7.43 -9.32
CA PRO A 113 2.41 7.65 -8.55
C PRO A 113 2.16 7.90 -7.05
N TYR A 114 0.95 8.34 -6.68
CA TYR A 114 0.54 8.56 -5.29
C TYR A 114 0.05 7.27 -4.65
N GLU A 115 -0.72 6.47 -5.38
CA GLU A 115 -1.28 5.22 -4.85
C GLU A 115 -0.23 4.09 -4.82
N PHE A 116 0.73 4.09 -5.75
CA PHE A 116 1.74 3.03 -5.91
C PHE A 116 3.14 3.64 -6.04
N ALA A 117 4.00 3.39 -5.05
CA ALA A 117 5.33 3.95 -5.02
C ALA A 117 6.15 3.51 -6.24
N ARG A 118 6.89 4.46 -6.84
CA ARG A 118 7.76 4.23 -8.00
C ARG A 118 7.04 3.70 -9.24
N VAL A 119 5.71 3.83 -9.30
CA VAL A 119 4.92 3.45 -10.48
C VAL A 119 4.43 4.70 -11.18
N ALA A 120 5.07 5.05 -12.29
CA ALA A 120 4.84 6.32 -12.96
C ALA A 120 3.47 6.44 -13.66
N SER A 121 2.78 5.32 -13.93
CA SER A 121 1.50 5.35 -14.63
C SER A 121 0.68 4.06 -14.49
N ALA A 122 -0.61 4.13 -14.79
CA ALA A 122 -1.48 2.97 -14.84
C ALA A 122 -1.04 1.90 -15.87
N THR A 123 -0.25 2.27 -16.89
CA THR A 123 0.34 1.32 -17.83
C THR A 123 1.51 0.58 -17.21
N ALA A 124 2.39 1.27 -16.48
CA ALA A 124 3.46 0.63 -15.71
C ALA A 124 2.88 -0.30 -14.64
N LEU A 125 1.81 0.13 -13.93
CA LEU A 125 1.12 -0.69 -12.94
C LEU A 125 0.55 -2.00 -13.50
N ARG A 126 0.09 -1.99 -14.76
CA ARG A 126 -0.43 -3.19 -15.42
C ARG A 126 0.65 -4.24 -15.69
N ALA A 127 1.88 -3.80 -15.92
CA ALA A 127 3.00 -4.69 -16.20
C ALA A 127 3.51 -5.42 -14.95
N LEU A 128 3.16 -4.94 -13.75
CA LEU A 128 3.53 -5.57 -12.49
C LEU A 128 2.67 -6.80 -12.18
N THR A 129 3.30 -7.79 -11.56
CA THR A 129 2.60 -8.88 -10.86
C THR A 129 1.81 -8.33 -9.66
N SER A 130 0.85 -9.11 -9.15
CA SER A 130 0.05 -8.71 -7.99
C SER A 130 0.90 -8.51 -6.74
N ASP A 131 1.92 -9.35 -6.51
CA ASP A 131 2.89 -9.20 -5.42
C ASP A 131 3.70 -7.90 -5.53
N GLU A 132 4.23 -7.59 -6.73
CA GLU A 132 5.00 -6.36 -6.94
C GLU A 132 4.13 -5.12 -6.76
N ALA A 133 2.92 -5.13 -7.33
CA ALA A 133 1.99 -4.02 -7.16
C ALA A 133 1.58 -3.84 -5.68
N ALA A 134 1.40 -4.94 -4.93
CA ALA A 134 1.10 -4.91 -3.51
C ALA A 134 2.26 -4.31 -2.71
N ALA A 135 3.51 -4.68 -3.03
CA ALA A 135 4.68 -4.09 -2.42
C ALA A 135 4.77 -2.58 -2.70
N ARG A 136 4.48 -2.13 -3.92
CA ARG A 136 4.46 -0.69 -4.27
C ARG A 136 3.33 0.08 -3.59
N TRP A 137 2.18 -0.57 -3.42
CA TRP A 137 1.03 -0.03 -2.69
C TRP A 137 1.31 0.10 -1.19
N LEU A 138 2.03 -0.85 -0.59
CA LEU A 138 2.48 -0.74 0.80
C LEU A 138 3.58 0.33 0.95
N GLU A 139 4.55 0.38 0.03
CA GLU A 139 5.62 1.39 0.03
C GLU A 139 5.06 2.82 -0.09
N SER A 140 3.96 3.04 -0.82
CA SER A 140 3.36 4.39 -0.95
C SER A 140 2.76 4.92 0.34
N ARG A 141 2.51 4.04 1.31
CA ARG A 141 2.02 4.34 2.66
C ARG A 141 3.16 4.51 3.67
N ASP A 142 4.42 4.35 3.26
CA ASP A 142 5.54 4.72 4.10
C ASP A 142 5.57 6.26 4.25
N PRO A 143 5.64 6.79 5.49
CA PRO A 143 5.68 8.23 5.71
C PRO A 143 6.77 8.97 4.93
N ARG A 144 7.94 8.35 4.69
CA ARG A 144 9.02 8.99 3.94
C ARG A 144 8.67 9.10 2.46
N TRP A 145 7.99 8.10 1.92
CA TRP A 145 7.44 8.19 0.56
C TRP A 145 6.41 9.31 0.48
N GLN A 146 5.48 9.37 1.43
CA GLN A 146 4.44 10.40 1.45
C GLN A 146 5.03 11.82 1.59
N VAL A 147 6.01 12.03 2.47
CA VAL A 147 6.72 13.31 2.59
C VAL A 147 7.39 13.67 1.26
N ARG A 148 8.11 12.73 0.64
CA ARG A 148 8.75 12.96 -0.66
C ARG A 148 7.75 13.39 -1.72
N MET A 149 6.62 12.68 -1.82
CA MET A 149 5.57 13.02 -2.78
C MET A 149 4.96 14.40 -2.53
N GLN A 150 4.77 14.81 -1.26
CA GLN A 150 4.27 16.15 -0.93
C GLN A 150 5.26 17.26 -1.34
N TYR A 151 6.57 17.05 -1.17
CA TYR A 151 7.60 17.98 -1.65
C TYR A 151 7.61 18.04 -3.19
N GLU A 152 7.58 16.90 -3.87
CA GLU A 152 7.54 16.85 -5.33
C GLU A 152 6.29 17.55 -5.89
N GLN A 153 5.11 17.34 -5.28
CA GLN A 153 3.87 18.05 -5.63
C GLN A 153 3.98 19.56 -5.44
N ALA A 154 4.72 20.00 -4.43
CA ALA A 154 4.95 21.40 -4.14
C ALA A 154 5.97 22.06 -5.09
N GLY A 155 6.65 21.29 -5.95
CA GLY A 155 7.74 21.76 -6.80
C GLY A 155 9.06 21.92 -6.04
N CYS A 156 9.18 21.24 -4.89
CA CYS A 156 10.31 21.36 -3.97
C CYS A 156 11.28 20.18 -4.13
N PRO A 157 12.59 20.40 -3.97
CA PRO A 157 13.52 19.29 -3.82
C PRO A 157 13.14 18.51 -2.55
N ALA A 158 13.00 17.19 -2.67
CA ALA A 158 12.74 16.34 -1.52
C ALA A 158 13.91 16.44 -0.52
N PRO A 159 13.66 16.44 0.80
CA PRO A 159 14.72 16.45 1.80
C PRO A 159 15.67 15.26 1.58
N THR A 160 16.98 15.49 1.70
CA THR A 160 17.98 14.42 1.60
C THR A 160 17.91 13.46 2.80
N ASP A 161 17.44 13.96 3.93
CA ASP A 161 17.58 13.32 5.24
C ASP A 161 16.28 12.63 5.69
N LEU A 162 15.42 12.25 4.75
CA LEU A 162 14.16 11.53 5.06
C LEU A 162 14.40 10.23 5.85
N ASN A 163 15.61 9.66 5.77
CA ASN A 163 15.98 8.48 6.55
C ASN A 163 16.04 8.76 8.05
N ASP A 164 16.34 9.99 8.45
CA ASP A 164 16.51 10.42 9.84
C ASP A 164 15.19 10.77 10.52
N ILE A 165 14.08 10.81 9.77
CA ILE A 165 12.74 10.94 10.34
C ILE A 165 12.47 9.70 11.20
N PRO A 166 12.30 9.84 12.53
CA PRO A 166 11.96 8.73 13.40
C PRO A 166 10.57 8.24 13.01
N LEU A 167 10.49 6.98 12.58
CA LEU A 167 9.22 6.38 12.21
C LEU A 167 8.58 5.69 13.41
N PRO A 168 7.25 5.84 13.59
CA PRO A 168 6.53 5.08 14.58
C PRO A 168 6.66 3.59 14.29
N ARG A 169 7.03 2.83 15.33
CA ARG A 169 7.01 1.37 15.25
C ARG A 169 5.61 0.88 15.59
N ARG A 170 5.02 0.09 14.72
CA ARG A 170 3.69 -0.47 14.96
C ARG A 170 3.80 -1.69 15.86
N ARG A 171 3.01 -1.73 16.92
CA ARG A 171 2.95 -2.83 17.88
C ARG A 171 1.54 -3.39 17.93
N LEU A 172 1.43 -4.72 17.84
CA LEU A 172 0.18 -5.42 18.06
C LEU A 172 -0.26 -5.28 19.53
N ILE A 173 -1.50 -4.81 19.74
CA ILE A 173 -2.13 -4.71 21.05
C ILE A 173 -2.90 -5.99 21.34
N GLY A 174 -3.74 -6.43 20.39
CA GLY A 174 -4.67 -7.51 20.60
C GLY A 174 -5.28 -8.02 19.31
N VAL A 175 -5.95 -9.16 19.40
CA VAL A 175 -6.65 -9.80 18.29
C VAL A 175 -8.03 -10.17 18.81
N VAL A 176 -9.08 -9.77 18.09
CA VAL A 176 -10.49 -10.01 18.43
C VAL A 176 -11.10 -10.82 17.30
N ALA A 177 -11.51 -12.05 17.61
CA ALA A 177 -12.16 -12.92 16.65
C ALA A 177 -13.57 -12.42 16.31
N ASP A 178 -13.95 -12.52 15.04
CA ASP A 178 -15.29 -12.23 14.54
C ASP A 178 -15.75 -13.42 13.68
N GLY A 179 -16.30 -14.42 14.35
CA GLY A 179 -16.61 -15.72 13.75
C GLY A 179 -15.36 -16.55 13.38
N ASP A 180 -15.57 -17.53 12.50
CA ASP A 180 -14.56 -18.56 12.21
C ASP A 180 -13.57 -18.17 11.10
N SER A 181 -13.88 -17.13 10.32
CA SER A 181 -13.13 -16.79 9.10
C SER A 181 -12.73 -15.32 8.99
N THR A 182 -13.12 -14.49 9.95
CA THR A 182 -12.75 -13.07 10.05
C THR A 182 -12.24 -12.77 11.46
N THR A 183 -11.28 -11.87 11.56
CA THR A 183 -10.69 -11.46 12.83
C THR A 183 -10.11 -10.06 12.67
N TYR A 184 -10.12 -9.27 13.74
CA TYR A 184 -9.52 -7.94 13.74
C TYR A 184 -8.30 -7.91 14.65
N ALA A 185 -7.18 -7.42 14.15
CA ALA A 185 -6.01 -7.09 14.95
C ALA A 185 -6.02 -5.60 15.28
N LEU A 186 -5.90 -5.28 16.56
CA LEU A 186 -5.70 -3.93 17.05
C LEU A 186 -4.19 -3.69 17.17
N PHE A 187 -3.70 -2.62 16.55
CA PHE A 187 -2.30 -2.23 16.68
C PHE A 187 -2.19 -0.73 16.94
N LYS A 188 -1.09 -0.33 17.55
CA LYS A 188 -0.82 1.06 17.86
C LYS A 188 0.55 1.45 17.34
N GLU A 189 0.65 2.68 16.88
CA GLU A 189 1.92 3.33 16.56
C GLU A 189 2.60 3.74 17.85
N ASN A 190 3.74 3.12 18.16
CA ASN A 190 4.56 3.54 19.27
C ASN A 190 5.40 4.72 18.79
N ARG A 191 5.11 5.93 19.28
CA ARG A 191 6.05 7.05 19.25
C ARG A 191 7.29 6.58 20.01
N GLY A 192 8.37 6.29 19.29
CA GLY A 192 9.59 5.74 19.88
C GLY A 192 10.32 6.70 20.84
N ASP A 193 9.84 7.95 20.93
CA ASP A 193 10.36 9.05 21.73
C ASP A 193 9.33 10.21 21.75
N ASP A 194 9.50 11.17 22.68
CA ASP A 194 8.71 12.42 22.74
C ASP A 194 8.95 13.35 21.52
N ASN A 195 9.88 12.99 20.62
CA ASN A 195 10.25 13.75 19.43
C ASN A 195 9.61 13.25 18.13
N ALA A 196 8.76 12.23 18.19
CA ALA A 196 8.06 11.76 17.00
C ALA A 196 7.22 12.90 16.38
N PRO A 197 7.25 13.08 15.04
CA PRO A 197 6.62 14.22 14.39
C PRO A 197 5.15 14.40 14.78
N ALA A 198 4.67 15.64 14.79
CA ALA A 198 3.29 15.97 15.19
C ALA A 198 2.21 15.23 14.36
N TRP A 199 2.54 14.81 13.14
CA TRP A 199 1.65 14.07 12.24
C TRP A 199 1.53 12.56 12.57
N VAL A 200 2.29 12.04 13.54
CA VAL A 200 2.12 10.67 14.04
C VAL A 200 0.95 10.66 15.04
N GLY A 201 -0.14 9.95 14.73
CA GLY A 201 -1.26 9.79 15.66
C GLY A 201 -0.91 8.85 16.83
N ASP A 202 -1.58 9.00 17.97
CA ASP A 202 -1.53 8.01 19.07
C ASP A 202 -2.69 7.00 18.99
N ASP A 203 -3.33 6.95 17.82
CA ASP A 203 -4.58 6.23 17.60
C ASP A 203 -4.35 4.72 17.48
N VAL A 204 -5.35 3.98 17.94
CA VAL A 204 -5.43 2.53 17.72
C VAL A 204 -5.99 2.31 16.32
N SER A 205 -5.22 1.61 15.50
CA SER A 205 -5.62 1.20 14.16
C SER A 205 -6.12 -0.24 14.16
N VAL A 206 -7.01 -0.54 13.20
CA VAL A 206 -7.62 -1.86 13.04
C VAL A 206 -7.15 -2.49 11.74
N MET A 207 -6.64 -3.71 11.83
CA MET A 207 -6.26 -4.55 10.70
C MET A 207 -7.24 -5.71 10.60
N GLU A 208 -8.00 -5.76 9.52
CA GLU A 208 -8.89 -6.87 9.23
C GLU A 208 -8.07 -8.05 8.68
N LEU A 209 -8.28 -9.23 9.25
CA LEU A 209 -7.72 -10.49 8.80
C LEU A 209 -8.82 -11.44 8.39
N ALA A 210 -8.56 -12.21 7.33
CA ALA A 210 -9.48 -13.19 6.84
C ALA A 210 -8.78 -14.54 6.61
N LEU A 211 -9.50 -15.62 6.88
CA LEU A 211 -9.03 -16.96 6.59
C LEU A 211 -9.27 -17.25 5.10
N ARG A 212 -8.19 -17.50 4.35
CA ARG A 212 -8.22 -17.81 2.91
C ARG A 212 -7.41 -19.06 2.65
N ARG A 213 -8.06 -20.10 2.13
CA ARG A 213 -7.42 -21.39 1.79
C ARG A 213 -6.55 -21.93 2.94
N GLY A 214 -7.04 -21.82 4.18
CA GLY A 214 -6.33 -22.29 5.38
C GLY A 214 -5.22 -21.37 5.91
N ARG A 215 -5.06 -20.16 5.36
CA ARG A 215 -4.08 -19.16 5.83
C ARG A 215 -4.76 -17.86 6.23
N TRP A 216 -4.38 -17.30 7.37
CA TRP A 216 -4.78 -15.94 7.74
C TRP A 216 -4.03 -14.92 6.88
N VAL A 217 -4.78 -13.99 6.28
CA VAL A 217 -4.24 -12.93 5.45
C VAL A 217 -4.86 -11.59 5.84
N VAL A 218 -4.10 -10.52 5.70
CA VAL A 218 -4.52 -9.14 5.93
C VAL A 218 -5.35 -8.66 4.74
N VAL A 219 -6.55 -8.18 5.01
CA VAL A 219 -7.43 -7.62 3.98
C VAL A 219 -6.89 -6.23 3.60
N PRO A 220 -6.56 -5.97 2.32
CA PRO A 220 -6.06 -4.67 1.90
C PRO A 220 -7.17 -3.62 2.00
N ARG A 221 -6.94 -2.56 2.76
CA ARG A 221 -7.85 -1.42 2.90
C ARG A 221 -7.07 -0.11 2.80
N ALA A 222 -7.75 0.96 2.38
CA ALA A 222 -7.14 2.28 2.29
C ALA A 222 -6.64 2.78 3.66
N ASP A 223 -7.38 2.45 4.72
CA ASP A 223 -7.12 2.82 6.11
C ASP A 223 -6.27 1.80 6.89
N LEU A 224 -5.72 0.77 6.21
CA LEU A 224 -4.85 -0.22 6.85
C LEU A 224 -3.62 0.44 7.50
N VAL A 225 -3.17 1.54 6.91
CA VAL A 225 -2.09 2.37 7.43
C VAL A 225 -2.54 3.82 7.31
N PRO A 226 -2.54 4.60 8.39
CA PRO A 226 -2.96 6.00 8.34
C PRO A 226 -2.05 6.79 7.41
N GLU A 227 -2.66 7.68 6.61
CA GLU A 227 -1.93 8.67 5.84
C GLU A 227 -1.30 9.68 6.79
N ILE A 228 -0.08 10.14 6.49
CA ILE A 228 0.49 11.27 7.22
C ILE A 228 -0.34 12.52 6.97
N GLY A 229 -0.40 13.40 7.97
CA GLY A 229 -0.93 14.74 7.79
C GLY A 229 -0.14 15.55 6.74
N SER A 230 -0.62 16.76 6.48
CA SER A 230 0.10 17.73 5.66
C SER A 230 1.47 18.05 6.26
N VAL A 231 2.51 17.97 5.44
CA VAL A 231 3.85 18.44 5.76
C VAL A 231 3.94 19.93 5.43
N ASP A 232 4.49 20.73 6.34
CA ASP A 232 4.75 22.13 6.04
C ASP A 232 5.88 22.25 5.01
N VAL A 233 5.53 22.76 3.83
CA VAL A 233 6.44 23.00 2.70
C VAL A 233 6.58 24.49 2.40
N SER A 234 6.10 25.37 3.31
CA SER A 234 6.08 26.82 3.11
C SER A 234 7.48 27.42 2.96
N ASP A 235 8.48 26.88 3.66
CA ASP A 235 9.86 27.38 3.62
C ASP A 235 10.58 27.18 2.28
N CYS A 236 10.08 26.29 1.42
CA CYS A 236 10.67 26.03 0.11
C CYS A 236 10.17 26.98 -1.01
N ARG A 237 9.04 27.67 -0.83
CA ARG A 237 8.46 28.55 -1.85
C ARG A 237 9.00 30.00 -1.82
N LYS A 238 10.09 30.25 -1.10
CA LYS A 238 10.77 31.56 -1.06
C LYS A 238 11.70 31.72 -2.26
#